data_AF-A0A150WKQ1-F1
#
_entry.id   AF-A0A150WKQ1-F1
#
_cell.length_a   1.000
_cell.length_b   1.000
_cell.length_c   1.000
_cell.angle_alpha   90.00
_cell.angle_beta   90.00
_cell.angle_gamma   90.00
#
_symmetry.space_group_name_H-M   'P 1'
#
loop_
_entity.id
_entity.type
_entity.pdbx_description
1 polymer ?
#
loop_
_entity_poly.entity_id
_entity_poly.type
_entity_poly.pdbx_seq_one_letter_code
_entity_poly.pdbx_strand_id
1 'polypeptide(L)'
;MKFFAESLQVFKKVFIPLFALVVVSTNIDQYLNLYIENALQDPMGAQSQVYFFGFLSLLSSVIFPTLLVTMALFALNLQTGWTQSLGAFLKKYLNQLYIETLRSWGKTLLWSLCFVIPGIIKYIQYLMVPVIVTSSTRYDEGKEDALKASAQIVRHNWGKILGIIFVFQILIPMILASVFNSYRLIWNTPVQSLALSALDTYLILFSTHLLFTIFRNEVRKHDAHV
;
A
#
# COMPACT_ATOMS: atom_id res chain seq x y z
N MET A 1 -12.58 -2.71 21.77
CA MET A 1 -13.74 -1.99 21.19
C MET A 1 -13.39 -0.60 20.66
N LYS A 2 -12.62 0.26 21.37
CA LYS A 2 -12.24 1.61 20.88
C LYS A 2 -11.59 1.61 19.48
N PHE A 3 -10.61 0.73 19.24
CA PHE A 3 -9.93 0.59 17.95
C PHE A 3 -10.86 0.38 16.75
N PHE A 4 -11.84 -0.53 16.88
CA PHE A 4 -12.79 -0.81 15.79
C PHE A 4 -13.71 0.39 15.52
N ALA A 5 -14.18 1.07 16.56
CA ALA A 5 -15.00 2.27 16.41
C ALA A 5 -14.21 3.39 15.71
N GLU A 6 -12.95 3.59 16.09
CA GLU A 6 -12.03 4.54 15.45
C GLU A 6 -11.82 4.18 13.97
N SER A 7 -11.53 2.92 13.67
CA SER A 7 -11.35 2.47 12.29
C SER A 7 -12.60 2.67 11.42
N LEU A 8 -13.79 2.47 11.99
CA LEU A 8 -15.06 2.66 11.28
C LEU A 8 -15.33 4.15 10.99
N GLN A 9 -14.95 5.04 11.92
CA GLN A 9 -15.06 6.48 11.71
C GLN A 9 -14.11 6.96 10.60
N VAL A 10 -12.88 6.46 10.57
CA VAL A 10 -11.90 6.75 9.52
C VAL A 10 -12.42 6.24 8.17
N PHE A 11 -12.91 5.00 8.15
CA PHE A 11 -13.51 4.39 6.97
C PHE A 11 -14.63 5.27 6.40
N LYS A 12 -15.59 5.70 7.22
CA LYS A 12 -16.72 6.52 6.75
C LYS A 12 -16.30 7.83 6.05
N LYS A 13 -15.19 8.45 6.47
CA LYS A 13 -14.73 9.73 5.91
C LYS A 13 -14.00 9.59 4.58
N VAL A 14 -13.26 8.51 4.39
CA VAL A 14 -12.33 8.34 3.24
C VAL A 14 -12.69 7.15 2.37
N PHE A 15 -13.79 6.44 2.69
CA PHE A 15 -14.26 5.30 1.92
C PHE A 15 -14.46 5.65 0.44
N ILE A 16 -15.19 6.71 0.11
CA ILE A 16 -15.50 7.06 -1.28
C ILE A 16 -14.24 7.28 -2.13
N PRO A 17 -13.30 8.18 -1.76
CA PRO A 17 -12.10 8.40 -2.58
C PRO A 17 -11.18 7.17 -2.62
N LEU A 18 -11.06 6.42 -1.52
CA LEU A 18 -10.24 5.21 -1.49
C LEU A 18 -10.87 4.08 -2.33
N PHE A 19 -12.18 3.90 -2.25
CA PHE A 19 -12.95 2.93 -3.02
C PHE A 19 -12.87 3.22 -4.51
N ALA A 20 -13.07 4.49 -4.92
CA ALA A 20 -12.91 4.89 -6.31
C ALA A 20 -11.51 4.56 -6.83
N LEU A 21 -10.47 4.79 -6.01
CA LEU A 21 -9.09 4.47 -6.37
C LEU A 21 -8.85 2.96 -6.48
N VAL A 22 -9.41 2.15 -5.58
CA VAL A 22 -9.34 0.67 -5.65
C VAL A 22 -10.04 0.16 -6.91
N VAL A 23 -11.24 0.66 -7.22
CA VAL A 23 -11.97 0.28 -8.43
C VAL A 23 -11.15 0.63 -9.68
N VAL A 24 -10.61 1.84 -9.77
CA VAL A 24 -9.78 2.25 -10.91
C VAL A 24 -8.52 1.39 -11.03
N SER A 25 -7.80 1.18 -9.92
CA SER A 25 -6.58 0.36 -9.88
C SER A 25 -6.86 -1.07 -10.36
N THR A 26 -7.89 -1.71 -9.81
CA THR A 26 -8.23 -3.10 -10.13
C THR A 26 -8.65 -3.28 -11.57
N ASN A 27 -9.37 -2.31 -12.15
CA ASN A 27 -9.78 -2.34 -13.55
C ASN A 27 -8.60 -2.12 -14.50
N ILE A 28 -7.68 -1.21 -14.17
CA ILE A 28 -6.47 -0.99 -14.96
C ILE A 28 -5.58 -2.23 -14.92
N ASP A 29 -5.37 -2.83 -13.75
CA ASP A 29 -4.53 -4.02 -13.62
C ASP A 29 -5.14 -5.20 -14.40
N GLN A 30 -6.46 -5.40 -14.33
CA GLN A 30 -7.14 -6.44 -15.11
C GLN A 30 -7.02 -6.19 -16.62
N TYR A 31 -7.26 -4.95 -17.06
CA TYR A 31 -7.12 -4.57 -18.45
C TYR A 31 -5.71 -4.87 -18.94
N LEU A 32 -4.67 -4.41 -18.23
CA LEU A 32 -3.28 -4.65 -18.61
C LEU A 32 -2.94 -6.14 -18.65
N ASN A 33 -3.39 -6.93 -17.68
CA ASN A 33 -3.15 -8.37 -17.65
C ASN A 33 -3.78 -9.11 -18.84
N LEU A 34 -5.02 -8.76 -19.22
CA LEU A 34 -5.69 -9.37 -20.37
C LEU A 34 -4.96 -9.06 -21.69
N TYR A 35 -4.49 -7.83 -21.86
CA TYR A 35 -3.73 -7.46 -23.06
C TYR A 35 -2.36 -8.13 -23.12
N ILE A 36 -1.67 -8.26 -21.97
CA ILE A 36 -0.40 -8.99 -21.90
C ILE A 36 -0.63 -10.47 -22.21
N GLU A 37 -1.65 -11.11 -21.62
CA GLU A 37 -1.98 -12.51 -21.86
C GLU A 37 -2.31 -12.78 -23.32
N ASN A 38 -3.19 -11.98 -23.92
CA ASN A 38 -3.55 -12.10 -25.34
C ASN A 38 -2.33 -11.91 -26.26
N ALA A 39 -1.45 -10.96 -25.95
CA ALA A 39 -0.24 -10.72 -26.73
C ALA A 39 0.82 -11.83 -26.56
N LEU A 40 0.83 -12.54 -25.44
CA LEU A 40 1.71 -13.69 -25.18
C LEU A 40 1.20 -14.98 -25.84
N GLN A 41 -0.12 -15.13 -26.00
CA GLN A 41 -0.73 -16.27 -26.68
C GLN A 41 -0.63 -16.20 -28.21
N ASP A 42 -0.24 -15.04 -28.77
CA ASP A 42 -0.10 -14.87 -30.20
C ASP A 42 1.05 -15.74 -30.77
N PRO A 43 0.77 -16.63 -31.75
CA PRO A 43 1.76 -17.54 -32.32
C PRO A 43 2.91 -16.83 -33.06
N MET A 44 2.79 -15.53 -33.36
CA MET A 44 3.84 -14.75 -34.02
C MET A 44 4.98 -14.29 -33.09
N GLY A 45 4.95 -14.68 -31.80
CA GLY A 45 6.00 -14.38 -30.82
C GLY A 45 5.77 -13.06 -30.05
N ALA A 46 6.70 -12.70 -29.17
CA ALA A 46 6.57 -11.54 -28.28
C ALA A 46 6.50 -10.22 -29.08
N GLN A 47 5.29 -9.74 -29.31
CA GLN A 47 5.04 -8.49 -30.02
C GLN A 47 5.48 -7.28 -29.20
N SER A 48 5.78 -6.15 -29.86
CA SER A 48 6.10 -4.87 -29.23
C SER A 48 5.06 -4.44 -28.17
N GLN A 49 3.82 -4.89 -28.34
CA GLN A 49 2.71 -4.69 -27.41
C GLN A 49 2.99 -5.26 -26.01
N VAL A 50 3.64 -6.43 -25.90
CA VAL A 50 3.97 -7.05 -24.60
C VAL A 50 4.88 -6.12 -23.79
N TYR A 51 5.87 -5.51 -24.42
CA TYR A 51 6.79 -4.58 -23.75
C TYR A 51 6.08 -3.29 -23.32
N PHE A 52 5.20 -2.75 -24.18
CA PHE A 52 4.44 -1.55 -23.87
C PHE A 52 3.47 -1.76 -22.71
N PHE A 53 2.64 -2.82 -22.76
CA PHE A 53 1.70 -3.12 -21.68
C PHE A 53 2.42 -3.59 -20.40
N GLY A 54 3.53 -4.32 -20.53
CA GLY A 54 4.38 -4.67 -19.40
C GLY A 54 4.95 -3.44 -18.69
N PHE A 55 5.44 -2.46 -19.45
CA PHE A 55 5.91 -1.18 -18.89
C PHE A 55 4.78 -0.42 -18.19
N LEU A 56 3.59 -0.34 -18.79
CA LEU A 56 2.42 0.27 -18.15
C LEU A 56 2.00 -0.45 -16.86
N SER A 57 2.09 -1.78 -16.82
CA SER A 57 1.81 -2.57 -15.61
C SER A 57 2.82 -2.28 -14.50
N LEU A 58 4.11 -2.16 -14.84
CA LEU A 58 5.13 -1.72 -13.89
C LEU A 58 4.83 -0.32 -13.33
N LEU A 59 4.44 0.64 -14.16
CA LEU A 59 4.03 1.97 -13.70
C LEU A 59 2.79 1.90 -12.79
N SER A 60 1.78 1.14 -13.19
CA SER A 60 0.55 0.90 -12.40
C SER A 60 0.88 0.37 -11.00
N SER A 61 1.77 -0.63 -10.94
CA SER A 61 2.20 -1.30 -9.71
C SER A 61 2.93 -0.40 -8.71
N VAL A 62 3.43 0.76 -9.13
CA VAL A 62 4.06 1.75 -8.25
C VAL A 62 3.09 2.87 -7.91
N ILE A 63 2.40 3.41 -8.91
CA ILE A 63 1.52 4.57 -8.76
C ILE A 63 0.33 4.26 -7.86
N PHE A 64 -0.42 3.19 -8.14
CA PHE A 64 -1.65 2.90 -7.40
C PHE A 64 -1.39 2.52 -5.94
N PRO A 65 -0.45 1.62 -5.61
CA PRO A 65 -0.16 1.34 -4.21
C PRO A 65 0.29 2.57 -3.42
N THR A 66 1.09 3.45 -4.06
CA THR A 66 1.51 4.72 -3.42
C THR A 66 0.31 5.61 -3.14
N LEU A 67 -0.59 5.80 -4.11
CA LEU A 67 -1.79 6.62 -3.93
C LEU A 67 -2.74 6.02 -2.89
N LEU A 68 -2.95 4.70 -2.91
CA LEU A 68 -3.81 3.98 -1.97
C LEU A 68 -3.30 4.13 -0.53
N VAL A 69 -2.00 3.91 -0.31
CA VAL A 69 -1.38 4.06 1.01
C VAL A 69 -1.42 5.52 1.45
N THR A 70 -1.16 6.48 0.55
CA THR A 70 -1.24 7.92 0.84
C THR A 70 -2.64 8.31 1.29
N MET A 71 -3.67 7.82 0.59
CA MET A 71 -5.08 8.10 0.92
C MET A 71 -5.48 7.44 2.25
N ALA A 72 -5.05 6.20 2.50
CA ALA A 72 -5.27 5.52 3.77
C ALA A 72 -4.59 6.26 4.94
N LEU A 73 -3.37 6.76 4.74
CA LEU A 73 -2.64 7.54 5.75
C LEU A 73 -3.23 8.93 5.96
N PHE A 74 -3.74 9.58 4.91
CA PHE A 74 -4.52 10.81 5.06
C PHE A 74 -5.72 10.59 5.98
N ALA A 75 -6.45 9.49 5.80
CA ALA A 75 -7.60 9.15 6.61
C ALA A 75 -7.25 9.03 8.11
N LEU A 76 -6.13 8.39 8.41
CA LEU A 76 -5.64 8.20 9.78
C LEU A 76 -5.13 9.51 10.39
N ASN A 77 -4.42 10.33 9.60
CA ASN A 77 -3.92 11.65 10.04
C ASN A 77 -5.03 12.69 10.25
N LEU A 78 -6.16 12.55 9.56
CA LEU A 78 -7.35 13.38 9.79
C LEU A 78 -7.97 13.09 11.16
N GLN A 79 -7.90 11.84 11.64
CA GLN A 79 -8.43 11.46 12.95
C GLN A 79 -7.57 11.99 14.10
N THR A 80 -6.24 12.03 13.93
CA THR A 80 -5.30 12.56 14.92
C THR A 80 -5.27 14.09 14.98
N GLY A 81 -5.94 14.77 14.04
CA GLY A 81 -6.01 16.24 13.97
C GLY A 81 -4.75 16.88 13.37
N TRP A 82 -3.85 16.10 12.77
CA TRP A 82 -2.58 16.60 12.23
C TRP A 82 -2.73 17.32 10.89
N THR A 83 -3.82 17.09 10.16
CA THR A 83 -4.10 17.78 8.89
C THR A 83 -5.56 18.16 8.74
N GLN A 84 -5.80 19.28 8.04
CA GLN A 84 -7.14 19.87 7.89
C GLN A 84 -7.78 19.57 6.52
N SER A 85 -6.99 19.34 5.47
CA SER A 85 -7.52 19.09 4.13
C SER A 85 -6.66 18.13 3.30
N LEU A 86 -7.33 17.41 2.39
CA LEU A 86 -6.70 16.44 1.49
C LEU A 86 -5.68 17.10 0.57
N GLY A 87 -6.01 18.27 0.01
CA GLY A 87 -5.11 19.00 -0.88
C GLY A 87 -3.83 19.47 -0.17
N ALA A 88 -3.94 19.93 1.08
CA ALA A 88 -2.77 20.30 1.87
C ALA A 88 -1.90 19.08 2.21
N PHE A 89 -2.52 17.95 2.57
CA PHE A 89 -1.81 16.69 2.84
C PHE A 89 -1.05 16.19 1.61
N LEU A 90 -1.71 16.13 0.45
CA LEU A 90 -1.08 15.72 -0.80
C LEU A 90 0.05 16.66 -1.18
N LYS A 91 -0.17 17.99 -1.14
CA LYS A 91 0.89 18.96 -1.48
C LYS A 91 2.10 18.84 -0.55
N LYS A 92 1.90 18.59 0.75
CA LYS A 92 2.99 18.45 1.72
C LYS A 92 3.75 17.13 1.55
N TYR A 93 3.04 16.00 1.46
CA TYR A 93 3.66 14.68 1.61
C TYR A 93 3.83 13.90 0.30
N LEU A 94 3.07 14.18 -0.76
CA LEU A 94 3.06 13.34 -1.97
C LEU A 94 4.42 13.26 -2.65
N ASN A 95 5.12 14.40 -2.78
CA ASN A 95 6.46 14.42 -3.39
C ASN A 95 7.45 13.59 -2.56
N GLN A 96 7.47 13.81 -1.25
CA GLN A 96 8.39 13.10 -0.36
C GLN A 96 8.07 11.61 -0.26
N LEU A 97 6.78 11.25 -0.23
CA LEU A 97 6.32 9.86 -0.30
C LEU A 97 6.77 9.19 -1.58
N TYR A 98 6.65 9.85 -2.72
CA TYR A 98 7.09 9.32 -4.00
C TYR A 98 8.61 9.07 -4.02
N ILE A 99 9.40 10.06 -3.58
CA ILE A 99 10.87 9.95 -3.50
C ILE A 99 11.29 8.78 -2.60
N GLU A 100 10.75 8.70 -1.38
CA GLU A 100 11.14 7.64 -0.44
C GLU A 100 10.58 6.27 -0.84
N THR A 101 9.41 6.22 -1.49
CA THR A 101 8.86 4.98 -2.05
C THR A 101 9.78 4.47 -3.17
N LEU A 102 10.17 5.32 -4.12
CA LEU A 102 11.13 4.94 -5.17
C LEU A 102 12.49 4.53 -4.59
N ARG A 103 12.99 5.23 -3.58
CA ARG A 103 14.25 4.88 -2.90
C ARG A 103 14.16 3.52 -2.20
N SER A 104 13.04 3.25 -1.54
CA SER A 104 12.78 1.96 -0.88
C SER A 104 12.62 0.82 -1.89
N TRP A 105 11.94 1.08 -3.01
CA TRP A 105 11.75 0.15 -4.11
C TRP A 105 13.08 -0.17 -4.79
N GLY A 106 13.88 0.84 -5.13
CA GLY A 106 15.19 0.65 -5.76
C GLY A 106 16.17 -0.14 -4.88
N LYS A 107 16.19 0.11 -3.57
CA LYS A 107 17.00 -0.71 -2.64
C LYS A 107 16.46 -2.13 -2.54
N THR A 108 15.15 -2.31 -2.43
CA THR A 108 14.53 -3.64 -2.40
C THR A 108 14.86 -4.43 -3.67
N LEU A 109 14.77 -3.79 -4.84
CA LEU A 109 15.09 -4.38 -6.13
C LEU A 109 16.56 -4.80 -6.21
N LEU A 110 17.49 -3.91 -5.82
CA LEU A 110 18.93 -4.22 -5.83
C LEU A 110 19.24 -5.44 -4.96
N TRP A 111 18.67 -5.52 -3.76
CA TRP A 111 18.85 -6.68 -2.89
C TRP A 111 18.19 -7.94 -3.46
N SER A 112 17.02 -7.81 -4.08
CA SER A 112 16.30 -8.92 -4.71
C SER A 112 17.05 -9.51 -5.91
N LEU A 113 17.71 -8.64 -6.70
CA LEU A 113 18.57 -9.04 -7.81
C LEU A 113 19.83 -9.78 -7.34
N CYS A 114 20.41 -9.38 -6.20
CA CYS A 114 21.50 -10.13 -5.60
C CYS A 114 21.01 -11.49 -5.07
N PHE A 115 19.95 -11.47 -4.26
CA PHE A 115 19.30 -12.67 -3.71
C PHE A 115 17.84 -12.38 -3.32
N VAL A 116 16.95 -13.31 -3.65
CA VAL A 116 15.51 -13.18 -3.39
C VAL A 116 15.21 -12.99 -1.89
N ILE A 117 15.81 -13.80 -1.00
CA ILE A 117 15.52 -13.77 0.44
C ILE A 117 15.92 -12.42 1.09
N PRO A 118 17.16 -11.90 0.92
CA PRO A 118 17.51 -10.55 1.35
C PRO A 118 16.61 -9.45 0.79
N GLY A 119 16.18 -9.58 -0.48
CA GLY A 119 15.19 -8.69 -1.10
C GLY A 119 13.89 -8.63 -0.32
N ILE A 120 13.30 -9.78 0.00
CA ILE A 120 12.07 -9.89 0.81
C ILE A 120 12.27 -9.28 2.21
N ILE A 121 13.40 -9.54 2.86
CA ILE A 121 13.70 -8.94 4.18
C ILE A 121 13.74 -7.42 4.08
N LYS A 122 14.32 -6.86 3.00
CA LYS A 122 14.38 -5.41 2.77
C LYS A 122 13.02 -4.80 2.47
N TYR A 123 12.21 -5.48 1.66
CA TYR A 123 10.83 -5.10 1.42
C TYR A 123 10.05 -4.95 2.75
N ILE A 124 10.14 -5.96 3.63
CA ILE A 124 9.49 -5.93 4.94
C ILE A 124 10.04 -4.79 5.81
N GLN A 125 11.36 -4.58 5.82
CA GLN A 125 12.00 -3.48 6.56
C GLN A 125 11.54 -2.09 6.10
N TYR A 126 11.12 -1.93 4.85
CA TYR A 126 10.73 -0.64 4.29
C TYR A 126 9.21 -0.41 4.21
N LEU A 127 8.41 -1.36 4.70
CA LEU A 127 6.94 -1.26 4.70
C LEU A 127 6.40 -0.07 5.51
N MET A 128 7.14 0.40 6.53
CA MET A 128 6.74 1.56 7.35
C MET A 128 7.18 2.91 6.78
N VAL A 129 7.92 2.95 5.67
CA VAL A 129 8.44 4.21 5.09
C VAL A 129 7.32 5.22 4.86
N PRO A 130 6.18 4.88 4.22
CA PRO A 130 5.10 5.84 4.02
C PRO A 130 4.49 6.38 5.33
N VAL A 131 4.42 5.52 6.35
CA VAL A 131 3.93 5.91 7.68
C VAL A 131 4.87 6.94 8.30
N ILE A 132 6.18 6.69 8.27
CA ILE A 132 7.18 7.60 8.84
C ILE A 132 7.18 8.94 8.11
N VAL A 133 7.15 8.93 6.78
CA VAL A 133 7.16 10.17 5.96
C VAL A 133 5.96 11.06 6.26
N THR A 134 4.79 10.47 6.51
CA THR A 134 3.55 11.23 6.74
C THR A 134 3.33 11.61 8.20
N SER A 135 4.00 10.92 9.12
CA SER A 135 3.57 10.88 10.53
C SER A 135 4.71 11.07 11.55
N SER A 136 5.97 11.22 11.11
CA SER A 136 7.10 11.48 12.01
C SER A 136 7.53 12.95 11.98
N THR A 137 7.47 13.60 13.14
CA THR A 137 7.99 14.97 13.31
C THR A 137 9.50 15.03 13.14
N ARG A 138 10.23 14.02 13.65
CA ARG A 138 11.69 13.92 13.51
C ARG A 138 12.15 13.83 12.06
N TYR A 139 11.33 13.20 11.22
CA TYR A 139 11.56 13.15 9.79
C TYR A 139 11.31 14.50 9.12
N ASP A 140 10.20 15.18 9.45
CA ASP A 140 9.91 16.54 8.97
C ASP A 140 11.02 17.53 9.36
N GLU A 141 11.66 17.35 10.52
CA GLU A 141 12.80 18.13 10.99
C GLU A 141 14.16 17.74 10.36
N GLY A 142 14.19 16.72 9.50
CA GLY A 142 15.40 16.20 8.86
C GLY A 142 16.37 15.49 9.82
N LYS A 143 15.93 15.14 11.03
CA LYS A 143 16.76 14.50 12.06
C LYS A 143 16.91 12.99 11.87
N GLU A 144 16.10 12.37 11.01
CA GLU A 144 16.11 10.92 10.82
C GLU A 144 15.85 10.53 9.36
N ASP A 145 16.50 9.45 8.90
CA ASP A 145 16.30 8.86 7.57
C ASP A 145 15.13 7.86 7.59
N ALA A 146 14.15 8.03 6.71
CA ALA A 146 12.93 7.23 6.70
C ALA A 146 13.17 5.72 6.57
N LEU A 147 14.18 5.30 5.78
CA LEU A 147 14.48 3.89 5.58
C LEU A 147 15.12 3.26 6.82
N LYS A 148 16.00 3.99 7.50
CA LYS A 148 16.62 3.53 8.76
C LYS A 148 15.57 3.44 9.87
N ALA A 149 14.76 4.49 10.02
CA ALA A 149 13.65 4.52 10.97
C ALA A 149 12.69 3.34 10.74
N SER A 150 12.29 3.12 9.48
CA SER A 150 11.41 2.01 9.10
C SER A 150 12.01 0.67 9.48
N ALA A 151 13.29 0.45 9.14
CA ALA A 151 13.96 -0.80 9.46
C ALA A 151 14.07 -1.04 10.98
N GLN A 152 14.28 0.01 11.77
CA GLN A 152 14.34 -0.08 13.24
C GLN A 152 12.98 -0.48 13.83
N ILE A 153 11.92 0.25 13.47
CA ILE A 153 10.55 -0.02 13.95
C ILE A 153 10.12 -1.44 13.56
N VAL A 154 10.42 -1.83 12.32
CA VAL A 154 10.09 -3.17 11.80
C VAL A 154 10.84 -4.26 12.54
N ARG A 155 12.13 -4.09 12.83
CA ARG A 155 12.92 -5.09 13.57
C ARG A 155 12.42 -5.26 15.00
N HIS A 156 12.05 -4.18 15.69
CA HIS A 156 11.52 -4.26 17.05
C HIS A 156 10.15 -4.95 17.09
N ASN A 157 9.32 -4.77 16.05
CA ASN A 157 7.97 -5.30 15.96
C ASN A 157 7.81 -6.41 14.91
N TRP A 158 8.88 -7.18 14.64
CA TRP A 158 8.99 -8.10 13.51
C TRP A 158 7.83 -9.09 13.43
N GLY A 159 7.51 -9.77 14.54
CA GLY A 159 6.44 -10.78 14.56
C GLY A 159 5.05 -10.19 14.30
N LYS A 160 4.76 -8.99 14.81
CA LYS A 160 3.46 -8.32 14.60
C LYS A 160 3.30 -7.90 13.14
N ILE A 161 4.35 -7.32 12.57
CA ILE A 161 4.35 -6.85 11.18
C ILE A 161 4.29 -8.03 10.22
N LEU A 162 5.04 -9.10 10.47
CA LEU A 162 4.93 -10.34 9.70
C LEU A 162 3.52 -10.93 9.77
N GLY A 163 2.89 -10.95 10.95
CA GLY A 163 1.52 -11.43 11.09
C GLY A 163 0.53 -10.61 10.26
N ILE A 164 0.67 -9.28 10.26
CA ILE A 164 -0.16 -8.38 9.44
C ILE A 164 0.08 -8.65 7.95
N ILE A 165 1.32 -8.73 7.50
CA ILE A 165 1.64 -9.03 6.09
C ILE A 165 1.07 -10.39 5.69
N PHE A 166 1.32 -11.43 6.49
CA PHE A 166 0.86 -12.78 6.20
C PHE A 166 -0.67 -12.82 6.07
N VAL A 167 -1.41 -12.20 7.00
CA VAL A 167 -2.87 -12.21 6.96
C VAL A 167 -3.41 -11.36 5.82
N PHE A 168 -2.98 -10.10 5.70
CA PHE A 168 -3.62 -9.13 4.80
C PHE A 168 -3.06 -9.12 3.38
N GLN A 169 -1.79 -9.49 3.18
CA GLN A 169 -1.16 -9.49 1.85
C GLN A 169 -1.08 -10.88 1.22
N ILE A 170 -1.15 -11.95 2.03
CA ILE A 170 -1.01 -13.33 1.52
C ILE A 170 -2.31 -14.11 1.71
N LEU A 171 -2.71 -14.38 2.96
CA LEU A 171 -3.81 -15.29 3.28
C LEU A 171 -5.15 -14.80 2.73
N ILE A 172 -5.55 -13.57 3.03
CA ILE A 172 -6.84 -13.03 2.59
C ILE A 172 -6.88 -12.90 1.06
N PRO A 173 -5.89 -12.27 0.38
CA PRO A 173 -5.90 -12.20 -1.08
C PRO A 173 -5.91 -13.59 -1.75
N MET A 174 -5.21 -14.58 -1.19
CA MET A 174 -5.24 -15.96 -1.68
C MET A 174 -6.63 -16.57 -1.58
N ILE A 175 -7.30 -16.45 -0.43
CA ILE A 175 -8.68 -16.93 -0.25
C ILE A 175 -9.63 -16.20 -1.21
N LEU A 176 -9.52 -14.88 -1.32
CA LEU A 176 -10.37 -14.09 -2.21
C LEU A 176 -10.16 -14.45 -3.67
N ALA A 177 -8.91 -14.67 -4.09
CA ALA A 177 -8.58 -15.10 -5.44
C ALA A 177 -9.12 -16.50 -5.73
N SER A 178 -8.96 -17.47 -4.80
CA SER A 178 -9.46 -18.83 -5.00
C SER A 178 -10.98 -18.93 -5.02
N VAL A 179 -11.68 -18.17 -4.18
CA VAL A 179 -13.14 -18.25 -4.06
C VAL A 179 -13.86 -17.36 -5.09
N PHE A 180 -13.30 -16.20 -5.42
CA PHE A 180 -13.99 -15.17 -6.21
C PHE A 180 -13.33 -14.83 -7.55
N ASN A 181 -12.47 -15.70 -8.10
CA ASN A 181 -11.72 -15.41 -9.33
C ASN A 181 -12.61 -14.93 -10.49
N SER A 182 -13.77 -15.56 -10.68
CA SER A 182 -14.73 -15.23 -11.75
C SER A 182 -15.44 -13.88 -11.58
N TYR A 183 -15.43 -13.30 -10.37
CA TYR A 183 -16.23 -12.12 -10.02
C TYR A 183 -15.46 -10.79 -10.13
N ARG A 184 -14.20 -10.85 -10.53
CA ARG A 184 -13.31 -9.67 -10.56
C ARG A 184 -13.58 -8.75 -11.75
N LEU A 185 -14.07 -9.28 -12.87
CA LEU A 185 -14.37 -8.50 -14.07
C LEU A 185 -15.65 -7.66 -13.89
N ILE A 186 -15.50 -6.33 -13.86
CA ILE A 186 -16.66 -5.40 -13.84
C ILE A 186 -17.59 -5.65 -15.01
N TRP A 187 -17.04 -6.01 -16.18
CA TRP A 187 -17.80 -6.23 -17.40
C TRP A 187 -18.73 -7.43 -17.37
N ASN A 188 -18.41 -8.44 -16.56
CA ASN A 188 -19.22 -9.66 -16.45
C ASN A 188 -20.13 -9.63 -15.21
N THR A 189 -19.59 -9.17 -14.08
CA THR A 189 -20.25 -9.26 -12.77
C THR A 189 -20.04 -7.95 -11.99
N PRO A 190 -20.70 -6.86 -12.39
CA PRO A 190 -20.42 -5.52 -11.86
C PRO A 190 -20.72 -5.39 -10.37
N VAL A 191 -21.82 -5.98 -9.89
CA VAL A 191 -22.22 -5.90 -8.48
C VAL A 191 -21.22 -6.64 -7.59
N GLN A 192 -20.82 -7.85 -7.97
CA GLN A 192 -19.86 -8.64 -7.22
C GLN A 192 -18.46 -8.01 -7.23
N SER A 193 -18.04 -7.45 -8.36
CA SER A 193 -16.76 -6.75 -8.47
C SER A 193 -16.71 -5.51 -7.57
N LEU A 194 -17.77 -4.69 -7.56
CA LEU A 194 -17.87 -3.53 -6.67
C LEU A 194 -17.91 -3.94 -5.19
N ALA A 195 -18.64 -5.01 -4.84
CA ALA A 195 -18.67 -5.51 -3.48
C ALA A 195 -17.29 -6.00 -3.02
N LEU A 196 -16.55 -6.69 -3.90
CA LEU A 196 -15.18 -7.14 -3.62
C LEU A 196 -14.22 -5.96 -3.49
N SER A 197 -14.31 -4.95 -4.36
CA SER A 197 -13.53 -3.71 -4.23
C SER A 197 -13.81 -2.97 -2.91
N ALA A 198 -15.05 -3.01 -2.42
CA ALA A 198 -15.41 -2.41 -1.14
C ALA A 198 -14.78 -3.17 0.03
N LEU A 199 -14.75 -4.50 -0.04
CA LEU A 199 -14.06 -5.34 0.91
C LEU A 199 -12.53 -5.09 0.89
N ASP A 200 -11.93 -5.05 -0.29
CA ASP A 200 -10.50 -4.74 -0.46
C ASP A 200 -10.15 -3.36 0.11
N THR A 201 -11.00 -2.36 -0.15
CA THR A 201 -10.87 -1.01 0.42
C THR A 201 -10.85 -1.04 1.95
N TYR A 202 -11.78 -1.80 2.57
CA TYR A 202 -11.84 -1.96 4.01
C TYR A 202 -10.59 -2.67 4.56
N LEU A 203 -10.14 -3.74 3.91
CA LEU A 203 -8.97 -4.52 4.30
C LEU A 203 -7.67 -3.71 4.21
N ILE A 204 -7.50 -2.92 3.15
CA ILE A 204 -6.36 -2.00 2.98
C ILE A 204 -6.33 -1.01 4.15
N LEU A 205 -7.45 -0.33 4.40
CA LEU A 205 -7.54 0.67 5.46
C LEU A 205 -7.29 0.06 6.85
N PHE A 206 -7.86 -1.12 7.11
CA PHE A 206 -7.68 -1.83 8.37
C PHE A 206 -6.23 -2.27 8.57
N SER A 207 -5.59 -2.83 7.54
CA SER A 207 -4.17 -3.20 7.56
C SER A 207 -3.27 -1.98 7.81
N THR A 208 -3.48 -0.88 7.08
CA THR A 208 -2.73 0.37 7.30
C THR A 208 -2.94 0.93 8.71
N HIS A 209 -4.15 0.84 9.26
CA HIS A 209 -4.44 1.29 10.62
C HIS A 209 -3.70 0.46 11.68
N LEU A 210 -3.60 -0.86 11.50
CA LEU A 210 -2.79 -1.72 12.39
C LEU A 210 -1.31 -1.34 12.34
N LEU A 211 -0.76 -1.13 11.14
CA LEU A 211 0.61 -0.68 10.94
C LEU A 211 0.87 0.68 11.58
N PHE A 212 -0.05 1.63 11.39
CA PHE A 212 0.00 2.95 12.00
C PHE A 212 -0.05 2.90 13.53
N THR A 213 -0.83 1.97 14.09
CA THR A 213 -0.91 1.75 15.53
C THR A 213 0.42 1.23 16.10
N ILE A 214 1.10 0.34 15.37
CA ILE A 214 2.45 -0.12 15.74
C ILE A 214 3.43 1.06 15.75
N PHE A 215 3.42 1.87 14.69
CA PHE A 215 4.25 3.08 14.60
C PHE A 215 4.01 4.03 15.78
N ARG A 216 2.75 4.37 16.08
CA ARG A 216 2.39 5.27 17.18
C ARG A 216 2.82 4.74 18.54
N ASN A 217 2.70 3.44 18.77
CA ASN A 217 3.14 2.81 20.02
C ASN A 217 4.67 2.89 20.18
N GLU A 218 5.42 2.80 19.07
CA GLU A 218 6.87 2.91 19.10
C GLU A 218 7.34 4.35 19.36
N VAL A 219 6.74 5.32 18.67
CA VAL A 219 7.02 6.76 18.89
C VAL A 219 6.73 7.15 20.33
N ARG A 220 5.58 6.74 20.88
CA ARG A 220 5.20 7.03 22.27
C ARG A 220 6.20 6.49 23.29
N LYS A 221 6.80 5.32 23.04
CA LYS A 221 7.84 4.77 23.93
C LYS A 221 9.11 5.62 23.89
N HIS A 222 9.54 6.04 22.70
CA HIS A 222 10.74 6.86 22.56
C HIS A 222 10.57 8.27 23.13
N ASP A 223 9.40 8.89 22.97
CA ASP A 223 9.12 10.22 23.53
C ASP A 223 8.86 10.19 25.04
N ALA A 224 8.42 9.06 25.61
CA ALA A 224 8.24 8.91 27.05
C ALA A 224 9.56 8.71 27.84
N HIS A 225 10.69 8.57 27.14
CA HIS A 225 12.02 8.39 27.72
C HIS A 225 12.92 9.64 27.57
N VAL A 226 12.34 10.78 27.20
CA VAL A 226 13.00 12.10 27.18
C VAL A 226 12.42 12.99 28.27
#